data_AF-A0A355CIA7-F1
#
_entry.id   AF-A0A355CIA7-F1
#
_cell.length_a   1.000
_cell.length_b   1.000
_cell.length_c   1.000
_cell.angle_alpha   90.00
_cell.angle_beta   90.00
_cell.angle_gamma   90.00
#
_symmetry.space_group_name_H-M   'P 1'
#
loop_
_entity.id
_entity.type
_entity.pdbx_description
1 polymer ?
#
loop_
_entity_poly.entity_id
_entity_poly.type
_entity_poly.pdbx_seq_one_letter_code
_entity_poly.pdbx_strand_id
1 'polypeptide(L)'
;MNTIAIALSDERLLKLQKIANDLNLSIEELVLIGIENLLAQSEVSAQNPHQNILNKSAEISAEVVDRFYALASDWEKEVAGLSSTAQMSQHPAYLEIINMGRKIVPLLLSELKRNPLYWLSALSAITGENPIKPEQRGRVKQMASAWIEWGINQGYAEENV
;
A
#
# COMPACT_ATOMS: atom_id res chain seq x y z
N MET A 1 34.16 1.36 22.36
CA MET A 1 33.31 2.18 21.47
C MET A 1 33.94 2.12 20.11
N ASN A 2 33.25 1.52 19.14
CA ASN A 2 33.75 1.42 17.77
C ASN A 2 33.08 2.54 16.97
N THR A 3 33.88 3.40 16.35
CA THR A 3 33.37 4.50 15.52
C THR A 3 33.25 4.02 14.08
N ILE A 4 32.07 4.19 13.49
CA ILE A 4 31.80 3.87 12.08
C ILE A 4 31.62 5.20 11.34
N ALA A 5 32.42 5.41 10.29
CA ALA A 5 32.28 6.56 9.41
C ALA A 5 31.38 6.19 8.23
N ILE A 6 30.33 6.97 8.00
CA ILE A 6 29.36 6.74 6.93
C ILE A 6 29.40 7.94 5.97
N ALA A 7 29.73 7.68 4.71
CA ALA A 7 29.67 8.70 3.67
C ALA A 7 28.25 8.78 3.10
N LEU A 8 27.62 9.94 3.23
CA LEU A 8 26.29 10.23 2.69
C LEU A 8 26.39 11.38 1.68
N SER A 9 25.60 11.32 0.62
CA SER A 9 25.42 12.48 -0.26
C SER A 9 24.63 13.57 0.45
N ASP A 10 24.84 14.83 0.05
CA ASP A 10 24.17 16.00 0.64
C ASP A 10 22.64 15.87 0.64
N GLU A 11 22.07 15.29 -0.43
CA GLU A 11 20.63 15.04 -0.54
C GLU A 11 20.14 14.07 0.55
N ARG A 12 20.89 12.99 0.81
CA ARG A 12 20.53 11.98 1.83
C ARG A 12 20.71 12.54 3.23
N LEU A 13 21.74 13.34 3.45
CA LEU A 13 21.96 14.03 4.72
C LEU A 13 20.82 15.01 5.02
N LEU A 14 20.35 15.75 4.01
CA LEU A 14 19.24 16.69 4.15
C LEU A 14 17.91 15.98 4.48
N LYS A 15 17.64 14.86 3.80
CA LYS A 15 16.46 14.02 4.10
C LYS A 15 16.52 13.48 5.53
N LEU A 16 17.68 12.99 5.95
CA LEU A 16 17.88 12.47 7.29
C LEU A 16 17.70 13.56 8.37
N GLN A 17 18.22 14.76 8.14
CA GLN A 17 18.05 15.91 9.02
C GLN A 17 16.58 16.30 9.15
N LYS A 18 15.82 16.29 8.05
CA LYS A 18 14.39 16.60 8.07
C LYS A 18 13.62 15.59 8.91
N ILE A 19 13.86 14.29 8.70
CA ILE A 19 13.21 13.22 9.48
C ILE A 19 13.55 13.34 10.97
N ALA A 20 14.81 13.61 11.30
CA ALA A 20 15.24 13.81 12.69
C ALA A 20 14.49 15.00 13.33
N ASN A 21 14.38 16.12 12.62
CA ASN A 21 13.63 17.29 13.10
C ASN A 21 12.13 17.02 13.27
N ASP A 22 11.51 16.32 12.31
CA ASP A 22 10.08 15.97 12.36
C ASP A 22 9.77 15.07 13.57
N LEU A 23 10.73 14.23 13.97
CA LEU A 23 10.65 13.35 15.14
C LEU A 23 11.18 14.01 16.43
N ASN A 24 11.69 15.24 16.35
CA ASN A 24 12.33 15.97 17.45
C ASN A 24 13.49 15.17 18.10
N LEU A 25 14.29 14.51 17.27
CA LEU A 25 15.46 13.72 17.63
C LEU A 25 16.72 14.28 16.97
N SER A 26 17.89 13.94 17.51
CA SER A 26 19.16 14.15 16.80
C SER A 26 19.36 13.09 15.70
N ILE A 27 20.20 13.41 14.71
CA ILE A 27 20.58 12.45 13.66
C ILE A 27 21.24 11.21 14.27
N GLU A 28 22.05 11.39 15.30
CA GLU A 28 22.77 10.32 15.97
C GLU A 28 21.80 9.32 16.63
N GLU A 29 20.80 9.84 17.34
CA GLU A 29 19.73 9.03 17.95
C GLU A 29 18.93 8.28 16.89
N LEU A 30 18.56 8.95 15.80
CA LEU A 30 17.82 8.32 14.72
C LEU A 30 18.61 7.19 14.05
N VAL A 31 19.90 7.39 13.80
CA VAL A 31 20.79 6.36 13.23
C VAL A 31 20.97 5.21 14.21
N LEU A 32 21.13 5.50 15.50
CA LEU A 32 21.30 4.50 16.55
C LEU A 32 20.04 3.64 16.69
N ILE A 33 18.85 4.25 16.75
CA ILE A 33 17.55 3.54 16.77
C ILE A 33 17.39 2.67 15.51
N GLY A 34 17.77 3.19 14.35
CA GLY A 34 17.73 2.42 13.10
C GLY A 34 18.63 1.18 13.14
N ILE A 35 19.86 1.32 13.65
CA ILE A 35 20.80 0.21 13.82
C ILE A 35 20.29 -0.78 14.86
N GLU A 36 19.79 -0.31 16.00
CA GLU A 36 19.24 -1.17 17.06
C GLU A 36 18.04 -1.98 16.57
N ASN A 37 17.13 -1.37 15.81
CA ASN A 37 16.00 -2.07 15.20
C ASN A 37 16.50 -3.14 14.19
N LEU A 38 17.48 -2.81 13.35
CA LEU A 38 18.07 -3.77 12.42
C LEU A 38 18.75 -4.94 13.14
N LEU A 39 19.47 -4.66 14.23
CA LEU A 39 20.11 -5.69 15.05
C LEU A 39 19.07 -6.58 15.76
N ALA A 40 18.02 -5.98 16.33
CA ALA A 40 16.91 -6.70 16.95
C ALA A 40 16.18 -7.61 15.95
N GLN A 41 15.97 -7.17 14.71
CA GLN A 41 15.36 -8.00 13.68
C GLN A 41 16.28 -9.15 13.22
N SER A 42 17.60 -8.97 13.25
CA SER A 42 18.56 -10.02 12.90
C SER A 42 18.66 -11.13 13.95
N GLU A 43 18.52 -10.80 15.23
CA GLU A 43 18.53 -11.77 16.33
C GLU A 43 17.24 -12.61 16.37
N VAL A 44 16.10 -12.00 16.05
CA VAL A 44 14.80 -12.70 15.91
C VAL A 44 14.79 -13.66 14.71
N SER A 45 15.54 -13.33 13.65
CA SER A 45 15.66 -14.13 12.42
C SER A 45 16.53 -15.39 12.59
N ALA A 46 17.51 -15.37 13.51
CA ALA A 46 18.41 -16.51 13.73
C ALA A 46 17.79 -17.65 14.56
N GLN A 47 16.70 -17.41 15.30
CA GLN A 47 16.08 -18.41 16.18
C GLN A 47 14.81 -19.06 15.62
N ASN A 48 14.31 -18.63 14.46
CA ASN A 48 13.03 -19.11 13.91
C ASN A 48 13.15 -19.62 12.46
N PRO A 49 13.45 -20.92 12.25
CA PRO A 49 13.48 -21.52 10.90
C PRO A 49 12.14 -21.45 10.15
N HIS A 50 11.05 -21.13 10.84
CA HIS A 50 9.70 -21.02 10.26
C HIS A 50 9.31 -19.61 9.81
N GLN A 51 10.11 -18.56 10.04
CA GLN A 51 9.77 -17.21 9.58
C GLN A 51 10.22 -16.91 8.14
N ASN A 52 11.04 -17.77 7.52
CA ASN A 52 11.45 -17.61 6.12
C ASN A 52 10.34 -17.98 5.10
N ILE A 53 9.17 -18.39 5.58
CA ILE A 53 7.97 -18.61 4.75
C ILE A 53 7.02 -17.39 4.79
N LEU A 54 7.16 -16.50 5.80
CA LEU A 54 6.22 -15.40 6.04
C LEU A 54 6.72 -14.02 5.57
N ASN A 55 8.01 -13.87 5.24
CA ASN A 55 8.54 -12.61 4.67
C ASN A 55 8.40 -12.52 3.14
N LYS A 56 7.39 -13.18 2.58
CA LYS A 56 7.02 -13.11 1.15
C LYS A 56 5.60 -12.57 0.93
N SER A 57 4.91 -12.17 2.00
CA SER A 57 3.47 -11.91 1.98
C SER A 57 3.02 -10.55 2.54
N ALA A 58 3.90 -9.69 3.05
CA ALA A 58 3.46 -8.45 3.71
C ALA A 58 4.27 -7.18 3.44
N GLU A 59 5.20 -7.17 2.48
CA GLU A 59 5.78 -5.91 2.00
C GLU A 59 5.38 -5.74 0.53
N ILE A 60 4.27 -5.02 0.31
CA ILE A 60 4.08 -4.40 -1.00
C ILE A 60 5.28 -3.47 -1.18
N SER A 61 6.20 -3.84 -2.08
CA SER A 61 7.41 -3.05 -2.33
C SER A 61 7.05 -1.59 -2.58
N ALA A 62 7.80 -0.64 -2.01
CA ALA A 62 7.56 0.79 -2.16
C ALA A 62 7.35 1.21 -3.63
N GLU A 63 8.10 0.60 -4.56
CA GLU A 63 7.95 0.82 -6.01
C GLU A 63 6.54 0.49 -6.54
N VAL A 64 5.91 -0.59 -6.03
CA VAL A 64 4.54 -0.97 -6.41
C VAL A 64 3.53 0.01 -5.85
N VAL A 65 3.74 0.49 -4.62
CA VAL A 65 2.90 1.52 -4.00
C VAL A 65 2.99 2.83 -4.79
N ASP A 66 4.21 3.29 -5.08
CA ASP A 66 4.47 4.51 -5.82
C ASP A 66 3.88 4.44 -7.24
N ARG A 67 4.08 3.32 -7.93
CA ARG A 67 3.49 3.11 -9.26
C ARG A 67 1.97 3.11 -9.22
N PHE A 68 1.36 2.47 -8.23
CA PHE A 68 -0.11 2.48 -8.07
C PHE A 68 -0.63 3.90 -7.87
N TYR A 69 -0.05 4.67 -6.95
CA TYR A 69 -0.50 6.04 -6.67
C TYR A 69 -0.23 7.01 -7.82
N ALA A 70 0.87 6.85 -8.56
CA ALA A 70 1.13 7.61 -9.78
C ALA A 70 0.04 7.36 -10.83
N LEU A 71 -0.24 6.09 -11.14
CA LEU A 71 -1.29 5.71 -12.10
C LEU A 71 -2.68 6.16 -11.65
N ALA A 72 -2.99 6.03 -10.35
CA ALA A 72 -4.27 6.46 -9.80
C ALA A 72 -4.45 7.99 -9.88
N SER A 73 -3.39 8.75 -9.61
CA SER A 73 -3.42 10.21 -9.72
C SER A 73 -3.57 10.68 -11.17
N ASP A 74 -2.87 10.05 -12.11
CA ASP A 74 -2.96 10.36 -13.53
C ASP A 74 -4.35 10.02 -14.08
N TRP A 75 -4.85 8.83 -13.73
CA TRP A 75 -6.22 8.43 -14.03
C TRP A 75 -7.23 9.46 -13.52
N GLU A 76 -7.17 9.84 -12.24
CA GLU A 76 -8.13 10.78 -11.63
C GLU A 76 -8.13 12.14 -12.34
N LYS A 77 -6.95 12.67 -12.70
CA LYS A 77 -6.83 13.95 -13.43
C LYS A 77 -7.45 13.86 -14.83
N GLU A 78 -7.19 12.78 -15.55
CA GLU A 78 -7.63 12.64 -16.95
C GLU A 78 -9.12 12.30 -17.05
N VAL A 79 -9.68 11.60 -16.06
CA VAL A 79 -11.10 11.21 -16.04
C VAL A 79 -12.01 12.19 -15.31
N ALA A 80 -11.48 13.20 -14.61
CA ALA A 80 -12.27 14.18 -13.86
C ALA A 80 -13.34 14.90 -14.70
N GLY A 81 -13.13 15.02 -16.01
CA GLY A 81 -14.09 15.62 -16.95
C GLY A 81 -15.08 14.63 -17.58
N LEU A 82 -14.96 13.33 -17.32
CA LEU A 82 -15.79 12.29 -17.94
C LEU A 82 -17.01 11.98 -17.08
N SER A 83 -18.19 11.95 -17.69
CA SER A 83 -19.45 11.56 -17.00
C SER A 83 -19.81 10.07 -17.18
N SER A 84 -19.03 9.32 -17.95
CA SER A 84 -19.30 7.91 -18.26
C SER A 84 -18.30 6.99 -17.58
N THR A 85 -18.77 6.25 -16.58
CA THR A 85 -17.95 5.24 -15.89
C THR A 85 -17.39 4.19 -16.84
N ALA A 86 -18.10 3.88 -17.94
CA ALA A 86 -17.62 2.97 -18.98
C ALA A 86 -16.37 3.51 -19.68
N GLN A 87 -16.32 4.82 -19.99
CA GLN A 87 -15.14 5.45 -20.58
C GLN A 87 -13.98 5.54 -19.58
N MET A 88 -14.28 5.86 -18.32
CA MET A 88 -13.26 5.89 -17.25
C MET A 88 -12.60 4.52 -17.05
N SER A 89 -13.37 3.43 -17.20
CA SER A 89 -12.87 2.05 -17.06
C SER A 89 -11.98 1.60 -18.22
N GLN A 90 -12.06 2.26 -19.38
CA GLN A 90 -11.24 1.97 -20.56
C GLN A 90 -9.92 2.76 -20.57
N HIS A 91 -9.72 3.62 -19.58
CA HIS A 91 -8.55 4.47 -19.51
C HIS A 91 -7.25 3.65 -19.38
N PRO A 92 -6.18 3.95 -20.13
CA PRO A 92 -4.93 3.18 -20.07
C PRO A 92 -4.37 3.03 -18.66
N ALA A 93 -4.34 4.11 -17.87
CA ALA A 93 -3.88 4.05 -16.48
C ALA A 93 -4.71 3.11 -15.59
N TYR A 94 -6.03 3.01 -15.82
CA TYR A 94 -6.91 2.10 -15.08
C TYR A 94 -6.65 0.64 -15.45
N LEU A 95 -6.43 0.36 -16.73
CA LEU A 95 -6.07 -0.96 -17.21
C LEU A 95 -4.70 -1.38 -16.69
N GLU A 96 -3.74 -0.46 -16.61
CA GLU A 96 -2.44 -0.71 -15.99
C GLU A 96 -2.56 -1.05 -14.51
N ILE A 97 -3.41 -0.36 -13.75
CA ILE A 97 -3.71 -0.71 -12.35
C ILE A 97 -4.25 -2.13 -12.27
N ILE A 98 -5.18 -2.53 -13.15
CA ILE A 98 -5.68 -3.92 -13.20
C ILE A 98 -4.54 -4.91 -13.51
N ASN A 99 -3.66 -4.58 -14.47
CA ASN A 99 -2.51 -5.40 -14.85
C ASN A 99 -1.48 -5.56 -13.72
N MET A 100 -1.44 -4.66 -12.74
CA MET A 100 -0.61 -4.84 -11.54
C MET A 100 -1.04 -6.07 -10.72
N GLY A 101 -2.30 -6.52 -10.84
CA GLY A 101 -2.76 -7.79 -10.30
C GLY A 101 -2.91 -7.85 -8.78
N ARG A 102 -2.93 -9.06 -8.22
CA ARG A 102 -3.35 -9.30 -6.81
C ARG A 102 -2.50 -8.59 -5.74
N LYS A 103 -1.26 -8.20 -6.06
CA LYS A 103 -0.36 -7.50 -5.13
C LYS A 103 -0.86 -6.12 -4.70
N ILE A 104 -1.75 -5.48 -5.46
CA ILE A 104 -2.31 -4.17 -5.11
C ILE A 104 -3.69 -4.24 -4.44
N VAL A 105 -4.22 -5.44 -4.18
CA VAL A 105 -5.54 -5.62 -3.54
C VAL A 105 -5.63 -4.88 -2.19
N PRO A 106 -4.63 -4.95 -1.29
CA PRO A 106 -4.65 -4.16 -0.06
C PRO A 106 -4.73 -2.63 -0.28
N LEU A 107 -4.06 -2.13 -1.32
CA LEU A 107 -4.09 -0.70 -1.68
C LEU A 107 -5.47 -0.29 -2.19
N LEU A 108 -6.07 -1.09 -3.07
CA LEU A 108 -7.42 -0.86 -3.58
C LEU A 108 -8.46 -0.87 -2.46
N LEU A 109 -8.38 -1.84 -1.53
CA LEU A 109 -9.25 -1.91 -0.36
C LEU A 109 -9.10 -0.69 0.55
N SER A 110 -7.88 -0.16 0.69
CA SER A 110 -7.64 1.07 1.44
C SER A 110 -8.27 2.29 0.76
N GLU A 111 -8.18 2.39 -0.56
CA GLU A 111 -8.78 3.47 -1.34
C GLU A 111 -10.32 3.41 -1.39
N LEU A 112 -10.93 2.24 -1.19
CA LEU A 112 -12.40 2.13 -1.08
C LEU A 112 -12.98 3.01 0.03
N LYS A 113 -12.21 3.33 1.07
CA LYS A 113 -12.64 4.25 2.14
C LYS A 113 -12.81 5.68 1.63
N ARG A 114 -12.09 6.06 0.57
CA ARG A 114 -12.09 7.41 -0.01
C ARG A 114 -13.00 7.49 -1.24
N ASN A 115 -12.77 6.63 -2.23
CA ASN A 115 -13.44 6.65 -3.52
C ASN A 115 -13.87 5.25 -3.96
N PRO A 116 -14.93 4.69 -3.36
CA PRO A 116 -15.32 3.30 -3.56
C PRO A 116 -15.76 2.97 -4.98
N LEU A 117 -16.44 3.89 -5.67
CA LEU A 117 -17.11 3.59 -6.94
C LEU A 117 -16.16 3.04 -8.03
N TYR A 118 -14.93 3.57 -8.09
CA TYR A 118 -13.99 3.28 -9.17
C TYR A 118 -13.20 1.99 -8.94
N TRP A 119 -12.89 1.66 -7.69
CA TRP A 119 -12.02 0.53 -7.36
C TRP A 119 -12.77 -0.79 -7.22
N LEU A 120 -14.10 -0.78 -7.05
CA LEU A 120 -14.92 -1.99 -6.97
C LEU A 120 -14.79 -2.87 -8.24
N SER A 121 -14.80 -2.24 -9.42
CA SER A 121 -14.60 -2.97 -10.69
C SER A 121 -13.19 -3.52 -10.84
N ALA A 122 -12.17 -2.75 -10.42
CA ALA A 122 -10.78 -3.20 -10.44
C ALA A 122 -10.55 -4.40 -9.51
N LEU A 123 -11.12 -4.36 -8.29
CA LEU A 123 -11.07 -5.47 -7.35
C LEU A 123 -11.68 -6.74 -7.92
N SER A 124 -12.86 -6.65 -8.53
CA SER A 124 -13.49 -7.81 -9.17
C SER A 124 -12.67 -8.35 -10.34
N ALA A 125 -12.11 -7.47 -11.18
CA ALA A 125 -11.27 -7.86 -12.31
C ALA A 125 -9.97 -8.55 -11.87
N ILE A 126 -9.33 -8.08 -10.80
CA ILE A 126 -8.06 -8.60 -10.30
C ILE A 126 -8.24 -9.91 -9.52
N THR A 127 -9.28 -9.97 -8.67
CA THR A 127 -9.47 -11.09 -7.76
C THR A 127 -10.26 -12.23 -8.41
N GLY A 128 -11.14 -11.90 -9.35
CA GLY A 128 -12.15 -12.81 -9.90
C GLY A 128 -13.36 -12.99 -8.98
N GLU A 129 -13.41 -12.28 -7.85
CA GLU A 129 -14.42 -12.45 -6.81
C GLU A 129 -15.51 -11.39 -6.87
N ASN A 130 -16.64 -11.70 -6.22
CA ASN A 130 -17.72 -10.75 -6.02
C ASN A 130 -18.44 -10.99 -4.68
N PRO A 131 -17.96 -10.36 -3.58
CA PRO A 131 -18.57 -10.49 -2.26
C PRO A 131 -19.87 -9.68 -2.09
N ILE A 132 -20.28 -8.91 -3.12
CA ILE A 132 -21.43 -8.02 -3.05
C ILE A 132 -22.73 -8.83 -3.18
N LYS A 133 -23.52 -8.82 -2.12
CA LYS A 133 -24.83 -9.48 -2.09
C LYS A 133 -25.84 -8.73 -2.99
N PRO A 134 -26.84 -9.41 -3.57
CA PRO A 134 -27.85 -8.77 -4.43
C PRO A 134 -28.51 -7.53 -3.80
N GLU A 135 -28.74 -7.56 -2.49
CA GLU A 135 -29.41 -6.50 -1.72
C GLU A 135 -28.52 -5.26 -1.51
N GLN A 136 -27.20 -5.41 -1.68
CA GLN A 136 -26.21 -4.35 -1.55
C GLN A 136 -25.95 -3.63 -2.88
N ARG A 137 -26.42 -4.18 -4.01
CA ARG A 137 -26.19 -3.61 -5.34
C ARG A 137 -26.80 -2.21 -5.46
N GLY A 138 -26.03 -1.29 -6.04
CA GLY A 138 -26.41 0.13 -6.14
C GLY A 138 -26.20 0.93 -4.85
N ARG A 139 -25.82 0.28 -3.74
CA ARG A 139 -25.51 0.94 -2.46
C ARG A 139 -24.00 0.98 -2.26
N VAL A 140 -23.36 1.97 -2.86
CA VAL A 140 -21.88 2.09 -2.94
C VAL A 140 -21.18 1.85 -1.61
N LYS A 141 -21.69 2.41 -0.50
CA LYS A 141 -21.12 2.19 0.84
C LYS A 141 -21.18 0.72 1.28
N GLN A 142 -22.32 0.05 1.07
CA GLN A 142 -22.49 -1.36 1.43
C GLN A 142 -21.66 -2.28 0.54
N MET A 143 -21.52 -1.93 -0.74
CA MET A 143 -20.64 -2.64 -1.67
C MET A 143 -19.17 -2.53 -1.23
N ALA A 144 -18.74 -1.34 -0.82
CA ALA A 144 -17.39 -1.12 -0.30
C ALA A 144 -17.15 -1.91 1.00
N SER A 145 -18.11 -1.90 1.94
CA SER A 145 -18.03 -2.69 3.17
C SER A 145 -17.89 -4.19 2.88
N ALA A 146 -18.67 -4.73 1.93
CA ALA A 146 -18.56 -6.14 1.56
C ALA A 146 -17.17 -6.52 1.02
N TRP A 147 -16.54 -5.63 0.25
CA TRP A 147 -15.17 -5.83 -0.22
C TRP A 147 -14.14 -5.71 0.90
N ILE A 148 -14.30 -4.76 1.82
CA ILE A 148 -13.41 -4.62 2.98
C ILE A 148 -13.50 -5.86 3.87
N GLU A 149 -14.71 -6.34 4.18
CA GLU A 149 -14.95 -7.55 4.97
C GLU A 149 -14.34 -8.79 4.29
N TRP A 150 -14.54 -8.93 2.96
CA TRP A 150 -13.87 -9.97 2.18
C TRP A 150 -12.34 -9.85 2.26
N GLY A 151 -11.82 -8.63 2.14
CA GLY A 151 -10.39 -8.35 2.25
C GLY A 151 -9.80 -8.75 3.60
N ILE A 152 -10.51 -8.48 4.69
CA ILE A 152 -10.13 -8.91 6.04
C ILE A 152 -10.12 -10.43 6.13
N ASN A 153 -11.17 -11.10 5.66
CA ASN A 153 -11.27 -12.56 5.67
C ASN A 153 -10.18 -13.26 4.84
N GLN A 154 -9.65 -12.60 3.80
CA GLN A 154 -8.57 -13.12 2.95
C GLN A 154 -7.17 -12.70 3.45
N GLY A 155 -7.07 -11.91 4.52
CA GLY A 155 -5.79 -11.40 5.04
C GLY A 155 -5.18 -10.25 4.22
N TYR A 156 -5.98 -9.56 3.41
CA TYR A 156 -5.55 -8.36 2.64
C TYR A 156 -5.75 -7.05 3.39
N ALA A 157 -6.54 -7.02 4.46
CA ALA A 157 -6.79 -5.84 5.27
C ALA A 157 -6.88 -6.22 6.74
N GLU A 158 -6.45 -5.31 7.62
CA GLU A 158 -6.64 -5.47 9.07
C GLU A 158 -7.93 -4.78 9.51
N GLU A 159 -8.72 -5.48 10.33
CA GLU A 159 -9.85 -4.91 11.03
C GLU A 159 -9.32 -3.90 12.04
N ASN A 160 -9.20 -2.64 11.62
CA ASN A 160 -8.85 -1.56 12.52
C ASN A 160 -10.08 -1.28 13.40
N VAL A 161 -10.04 -1.83 14.61
CA VAL A 161 -10.98 -1.62 15.72
C VAL A 161 -10.88 -0.17 16.24
#